data_AF-A0A084WN03-F1
#
_entry.id   AF-A0A084WN03-F1
#
_cell.length_a   1.000
_cell.length_b   1.000
_cell.length_c   1.000
_cell.angle_alpha   90.00
_cell.angle_beta   90.00
_cell.angle_gamma   90.00
#
_symmetry.space_group_name_H-M   'P 1'
#
loop_
_entity.id
_entity.type
_entity.pdbx_description
1 polymer ?
#
loop_
_entity_poly.entity_id
_entity_poly.type
_entity_poly.pdbx_seq_one_letter_code
_entity_poly.pdbx_strand_id
1 'polypeptide(L)'
;MASSTTVKWLLLLIGYFGTNTLAANILYFNTVASPSHFVWNRALIYALAGAGHNLTVFSVDNDTKPPPNVTFILLEDVYKKLNSEGDVDTDYLAMIKTGPFAMLSIYNNFMLGVCKLALEAEGAKRLYEYPEDFGVDLIMYDYFTGPCMAALAHHRFGKPPVVAVTAYHGLSTSSHISGAFHYSALVPNHAYDAMEEMTYCQRFKNLLLNIWEDLLQRHNLIPKTNQLLRQYDPTLPDVTEFNRETKVVLLNANPVIQFTEPVMPNVIPVGGLQIIKPKPLPDDLAKILEQAPPGGVVLFSLGTNVRSDKLGKTRITAILDAMEALPEYHFIWKFESDSMPRALPPNVHLRKWLPQNDLLAQPKVRLFITHSGLLSTQEAIWHGVPMIGFPVFADQFKNINYCMAKGVGKRLSIEHINTKELVDTIKEVMAKESYRTNMKRMSELFRDQPEHPLDRAVWWIDWVLRHPDSTELLTHGTRFHWFVKYSYDVLVPLLAAIAIVCHLVIFTVRRVVFSQKTAPKGVKQKRS
;
A
#
# COMPACT_ATOMS: atom_id res chain seq x y z
N MET A 1 -7.14 46.59 -44.28
CA MET A 1 -7.36 45.14 -44.50
C MET A 1 -6.31 44.23 -43.83
N ALA A 2 -5.24 44.75 -43.20
CA ALA A 2 -4.21 43.92 -42.56
C ALA A 2 -4.47 43.47 -41.11
N SER A 3 -5.50 43.98 -40.42
CA SER A 3 -5.74 43.65 -38.99
C SER A 3 -6.55 42.37 -38.76
N SER A 4 -7.39 41.95 -39.71
CA SER A 4 -8.26 40.77 -39.56
C SER A 4 -7.46 39.46 -39.58
N THR A 5 -6.42 39.39 -40.41
CA THR A 5 -5.59 38.19 -40.56
C THR A 5 -4.74 37.96 -39.31
N THR A 6 -4.17 39.02 -38.74
CA THR A 6 -3.35 38.94 -37.52
C THR A 6 -4.18 38.49 -36.31
N VAL A 7 -5.42 38.97 -36.17
CA VAL A 7 -6.33 38.54 -35.11
C VAL A 7 -6.72 37.07 -35.26
N LYS A 8 -6.96 36.59 -36.49
CA LYS A 8 -7.23 35.16 -36.76
C LYS A 8 -6.03 34.28 -36.43
N TRP A 9 -4.82 34.67 -36.78
CA TRP A 9 -3.60 33.95 -36.41
C TRP A 9 -3.36 33.98 -34.90
N LEU A 10 -3.65 35.09 -34.22
CA LEU A 10 -3.57 35.19 -32.77
C LEU A 10 -4.59 34.27 -32.09
N LEU A 11 -5.83 34.22 -32.58
CA LEU A 11 -6.88 33.33 -32.07
C LEU A 11 -6.59 31.84 -32.37
N LEU A 12 -5.98 31.54 -33.52
CA LEU A 12 -5.51 30.19 -33.84
C LEU A 12 -4.30 29.79 -32.99
N LEU A 13 -3.38 30.72 -32.70
CA LEU A 13 -2.27 30.49 -31.77
C LEU A 13 -2.79 30.33 -30.34
N ILE A 14 -3.72 31.17 -29.87
CA ILE A 14 -4.36 31.04 -28.56
C ILE A 14 -5.20 29.75 -28.50
N GLY A 15 -5.84 29.33 -29.59
CA GLY A 15 -6.52 28.05 -29.68
C GLY A 15 -5.54 26.87 -29.64
N TYR A 16 -4.44 26.95 -30.38
CA TYR A 16 -3.40 25.91 -30.46
C TYR A 16 -2.58 25.78 -29.16
N PHE A 17 -2.33 26.90 -28.47
CA PHE A 17 -1.68 26.92 -27.16
C PHE A 17 -2.68 26.71 -26.00
N GLY A 18 -3.95 27.06 -26.18
CA GLY A 18 -5.01 26.94 -25.17
C GLY A 18 -5.68 25.57 -25.09
N THR A 19 -5.48 24.69 -26.09
CA THR A 19 -6.02 23.32 -26.06
C THR A 19 -5.22 22.35 -25.18
N ASN A 20 -4.09 22.76 -24.60
CA ASN A 20 -3.24 21.87 -23.79
C ASN A 20 -3.34 22.08 -22.27
N THR A 21 -4.23 22.97 -21.79
CA THR A 21 -4.45 23.16 -20.35
C THR A 21 -5.94 23.38 -20.08
N LEU A 22 -6.76 22.35 -20.30
CA LEU A 22 -8.10 22.34 -19.69
C LEU A 22 -7.91 22.03 -18.20
N ALA A 23 -8.02 23.07 -17.38
CA ALA A 23 -8.03 22.96 -15.94
C ALA A 23 -9.27 22.15 -15.50
N ALA A 24 -9.08 20.85 -15.28
CA ALA A 24 -10.15 19.96 -14.80
C ALA A 24 -10.50 20.21 -13.33
N ASN A 25 -11.76 20.03 -12.97
CA ASN A 25 -12.23 19.98 -11.58
C ASN A 25 -12.19 18.53 -11.08
N ILE A 26 -11.25 18.25 -10.18
CA ILE A 26 -10.99 16.92 -9.64
C ILE A 26 -11.55 16.84 -8.21
N LEU A 27 -12.39 15.86 -7.97
CA LEU A 27 -12.90 15.53 -6.65
C LEU A 27 -12.07 14.37 -6.05
N TYR A 28 -11.40 14.63 -4.94
CA TYR A 28 -10.43 13.69 -4.37
C TYR A 28 -10.85 13.23 -2.97
N PHE A 29 -10.96 11.92 -2.76
CA PHE A 29 -11.30 11.32 -1.47
C PHE A 29 -10.08 10.65 -0.83
N ASN A 30 -9.44 11.34 0.11
CA ASN A 30 -8.33 10.82 0.91
C ASN A 30 -8.80 10.51 2.33
N THR A 31 -9.58 9.43 2.47
CA THR A 31 -10.30 9.09 3.70
C THR A 31 -9.53 8.15 4.63
N VAL A 32 -8.41 7.56 4.18
CA VAL A 32 -7.63 6.61 4.98
C VAL A 32 -7.09 7.32 6.22
N ALA A 33 -7.51 6.86 7.40
CA ALA A 33 -7.04 7.35 8.71
C ALA A 33 -5.60 6.89 9.02
N SER A 34 -4.65 7.33 8.19
CA SER A 34 -3.22 7.13 8.41
C SER A 34 -2.39 8.29 7.83
N PRO A 35 -1.54 8.96 8.64
CA PRO A 35 -0.80 10.13 8.16
C PRO A 35 0.16 9.83 7.00
N SER A 36 0.63 8.58 6.85
CA SER A 36 1.45 8.18 5.71
C SER A 36 0.67 8.21 4.40
N HIS A 37 -0.61 7.81 4.41
CA HIS A 37 -1.47 7.93 3.24
C HIS A 37 -1.68 9.41 2.86
N PHE A 38 -1.91 10.29 3.84
CA PHE A 38 -1.97 11.73 3.56
C PHE A 38 -0.67 12.27 2.96
N VAL A 39 0.50 11.90 3.48
CA VAL A 39 1.80 12.35 2.92
C VAL A 39 1.95 11.95 1.46
N TRP A 40 1.61 10.72 1.11
CA TRP A 40 1.69 10.22 -0.26
C TRP A 40 0.67 10.89 -1.18
N ASN A 41 -0.60 10.94 -0.77
CA ASN A 41 -1.67 11.55 -1.55
C ASN A 41 -1.44 13.06 -1.73
N ARG A 42 -0.91 13.77 -0.71
CA ARG A 42 -0.60 15.20 -0.78
C ARG A 42 0.42 15.50 -1.88
N ALA A 43 1.42 14.66 -2.08
CA ALA A 43 2.39 14.85 -3.17
C ALA A 43 1.69 14.83 -4.54
N LEU A 44 0.76 13.90 -4.74
CA LEU A 44 -0.04 13.79 -5.96
C LEU A 44 -1.03 14.94 -6.13
N ILE A 45 -1.79 15.28 -5.08
CA ILE A 45 -2.73 16.42 -5.05
C ILE A 45 -2.00 17.72 -5.46
N TYR A 46 -0.81 17.96 -4.91
CA TYR A 46 -0.06 19.18 -5.19
C TYR A 46 0.57 19.18 -6.58
N ALA A 47 0.95 18.02 -7.11
CA ALA A 47 1.42 17.92 -8.49
C ALA A 47 0.29 18.22 -9.50
N LEU A 48 -0.91 17.68 -9.27
CA LEU A 48 -2.09 17.98 -10.09
C LEU A 48 -2.49 19.46 -10.00
N ALA A 49 -2.44 20.03 -8.80
CA ALA A 49 -2.64 21.46 -8.62
C ALA A 49 -1.59 22.29 -9.41
N GLY A 50 -0.32 21.87 -9.37
CA GLY A 50 0.76 22.48 -10.15
C GLY A 50 0.58 22.34 -11.67
N ALA A 51 -0.10 21.28 -12.14
CA ALA A 51 -0.49 21.08 -13.53
C ALA A 51 -1.70 21.93 -13.96
N GLY A 52 -2.32 22.67 -13.03
CA GLY A 52 -3.39 23.64 -13.31
C GLY A 52 -4.80 23.14 -13.01
N HIS A 53 -4.98 21.94 -12.45
CA HIS A 53 -6.29 21.42 -12.06
C HIS A 53 -6.82 22.07 -10.78
N ASN A 54 -8.15 22.13 -10.64
CA ASN A 54 -8.79 22.51 -9.38
C ASN A 54 -9.11 21.25 -8.58
N LEU A 55 -8.72 21.20 -7.31
CA LEU A 55 -8.96 20.03 -6.46
C LEU A 55 -9.85 20.37 -5.28
N THR A 56 -10.96 19.63 -5.14
CA THR A 56 -11.74 19.58 -3.90
C THR A 56 -11.43 18.26 -3.20
N VAL A 57 -10.78 18.33 -2.05
CA VAL A 57 -10.23 17.17 -1.36
C VAL A 57 -10.99 16.91 -0.07
N PHE A 58 -11.77 15.84 -0.02
CA PHE A 58 -12.35 15.33 1.23
C PHE A 58 -11.31 14.47 1.93
N SER A 59 -10.86 14.88 3.12
CA SER A 59 -9.80 14.16 3.81
C SER A 59 -9.89 14.22 5.32
N VAL A 60 -9.44 13.15 5.97
CA VAL A 60 -9.32 13.06 7.44
C VAL A 60 -8.12 13.85 7.99
N ASP A 61 -7.22 14.28 7.11
CA ASP A 61 -6.10 15.16 7.38
C ASP A 61 -6.23 16.43 6.53
N ASN A 62 -5.61 17.53 6.96
CA ASN A 62 -5.52 18.74 6.16
C ASN A 62 -4.10 19.33 6.18
N ASP A 63 -3.82 20.20 5.22
CA ASP A 63 -2.64 21.06 5.26
C ASP A 63 -3.08 22.50 5.57
N THR A 64 -2.27 23.19 6.37
CA THR A 64 -2.49 24.59 6.74
C THR A 64 -2.17 25.56 5.60
N LYS A 65 -1.34 25.14 4.64
CA LYS A 65 -0.89 25.99 3.51
C LYS A 65 -0.95 25.24 2.18
N PRO A 66 -2.15 24.85 1.71
CA PRO A 66 -2.30 24.19 0.43
C PRO A 66 -2.06 25.14 -0.75
N PRO A 67 -1.77 24.63 -1.96
CA PRO A 67 -1.81 25.43 -3.18
C PRO A 67 -3.17 26.15 -3.35
N PRO A 68 -3.21 27.33 -4.00
CA PRO A 68 -4.42 28.15 -4.11
C PRO A 68 -5.64 27.45 -4.73
N ASN A 69 -5.39 26.50 -5.62
CA ASN A 69 -6.39 25.70 -6.33
C ASN A 69 -6.68 24.35 -5.65
N VAL A 70 -6.33 24.18 -4.38
CA VAL A 70 -6.65 23.00 -3.57
C VAL A 70 -7.52 23.43 -2.39
N THR A 71 -8.75 22.93 -2.34
CA THR A 71 -9.68 23.11 -1.23
C THR A 71 -9.77 21.83 -0.41
N PHE A 72 -9.26 21.85 0.82
CA PHE A 72 -9.46 20.74 1.76
C PHE A 72 -10.80 20.87 2.49
N ILE A 73 -11.58 19.80 2.48
CA ILE A 73 -12.76 19.58 3.31
C ILE A 73 -12.37 18.52 4.33
N LEU A 74 -12.20 18.96 5.59
CA LEU A 74 -11.80 18.07 6.67
C LEU A 74 -12.96 17.15 7.05
N LEU A 75 -12.67 15.87 7.22
CA LEU A 75 -13.57 14.87 7.79
C LEU A 75 -13.20 14.73 9.27
N GLU A 76 -13.89 15.48 10.11
CA GLU A 76 -13.50 15.72 11.49
C GLU A 76 -13.60 14.46 12.37
N ASP A 77 -12.81 14.44 13.45
CA ASP A 77 -12.85 13.46 14.53
C ASP A 77 -12.65 11.98 14.15
N VAL A 78 -12.38 11.63 12.88
CA VAL A 78 -12.21 10.23 12.45
C VAL A 78 -11.10 9.53 13.25
N TYR A 79 -9.92 10.14 13.37
CA TYR A 79 -8.83 9.59 14.19
C TYR A 79 -9.22 9.44 15.66
N LYS A 80 -9.87 10.45 16.22
CA LYS A 80 -10.24 10.48 17.64
C LYS A 80 -11.23 9.36 17.94
N LYS A 81 -12.30 9.27 17.15
CA LYS A 81 -13.34 8.24 17.29
C LYS A 81 -12.81 6.85 16.99
N LEU A 82 -11.95 6.67 15.99
CA LEU A 82 -11.35 5.37 15.72
C LEU A 82 -10.49 4.86 16.90
N ASN A 83 -9.82 5.78 17.60
CA ASN A 83 -9.02 5.46 18.78
C ASN A 83 -9.84 5.37 20.09
N SER A 84 -11.02 6.02 20.18
CA SER A 84 -11.84 6.08 21.40
C SER A 84 -13.06 5.15 21.40
N GLU A 85 -13.63 4.90 20.22
CA GLU A 85 -14.84 4.08 19.99
C GLU A 85 -14.49 2.74 19.31
N GLY A 86 -13.27 2.57 18.80
CA GLY A 86 -12.88 1.44 17.97
C GLY A 86 -11.98 0.40 18.67
N ASP A 87 -12.29 -0.86 18.37
CA ASP A 87 -11.51 -2.11 18.53
C ASP A 87 -10.08 -2.08 17.94
N VAL A 88 -9.53 -0.91 17.59
CA VAL A 88 -8.17 -0.78 17.02
C VAL A 88 -7.18 -0.74 18.16
N ASP A 89 -6.80 -1.92 18.60
CA ASP A 89 -5.87 -2.14 19.69
C ASP A 89 -4.54 -1.43 19.41
N THR A 90 -4.27 -0.35 20.15
CA THR A 90 -2.95 0.33 20.13
C THR A 90 -1.86 -0.50 20.80
N ASP A 91 -2.18 -1.71 21.26
CA ASP A 91 -1.21 -2.69 21.69
C ASP A 91 -0.50 -3.32 20.48
N TYR A 92 0.64 -2.73 20.13
CA TYR A 92 1.55 -3.25 19.11
C TYR A 92 1.94 -4.72 19.34
N LEU A 93 2.00 -5.16 20.60
CA LEU A 93 2.35 -6.55 20.93
C LEU A 93 1.19 -7.50 20.65
N ALA A 94 -0.05 -7.07 20.91
CA ALA A 94 -1.24 -7.82 20.52
C ALA A 94 -1.32 -7.96 18.99
N MET A 95 -1.04 -6.89 18.25
CA MET A 95 -1.00 -6.92 16.78
C MET A 95 0.05 -7.92 16.26
N ILE A 96 1.27 -7.93 16.81
CA ILE A 96 2.33 -8.87 16.41
C ILE A 96 1.90 -10.33 16.64
N LYS A 97 1.16 -10.59 17.71
CA LYS A 97 0.69 -11.94 18.07
C LYS A 97 -0.55 -12.38 17.29
N THR A 98 -1.17 -11.47 16.55
CA THR A 98 -2.40 -11.76 15.82
C THR A 98 -2.08 -12.60 14.59
N GLY A 99 -2.76 -13.74 14.46
CA GLY A 99 -2.61 -14.62 13.31
C GLY A 99 -3.05 -13.95 11.99
N PRO A 100 -2.50 -14.34 10.83
CA PRO A 100 -2.71 -13.65 9.55
C PRO A 100 -4.18 -13.62 9.11
N PHE A 101 -4.96 -14.67 9.42
CA PHE A 101 -6.41 -14.71 9.12
C PHE A 101 -7.21 -13.69 9.93
N ALA A 102 -6.85 -13.48 11.20
CA ALA A 102 -7.51 -12.50 12.06
C ALA A 102 -7.08 -11.07 11.67
N MET A 103 -5.82 -10.87 11.28
CA MET A 103 -5.33 -9.59 10.78
C MET A 103 -6.13 -9.09 9.56
N LEU A 104 -6.47 -9.97 8.62
CA LEU A 104 -7.31 -9.61 7.47
C LEU A 104 -8.72 -9.13 7.91
N SER A 105 -9.30 -9.75 8.93
CA SER A 105 -10.57 -9.29 9.51
C SER A 105 -10.45 -7.92 10.18
N ILE A 106 -9.34 -7.67 10.90
CA ILE A 106 -9.04 -6.37 11.51
C ILE A 106 -8.94 -5.28 10.44
N TYR A 107 -8.28 -5.55 9.31
CA TYR A 107 -8.23 -4.59 8.19
C TYR A 107 -9.61 -4.28 7.64
N ASN A 108 -10.46 -5.28 7.39
CA ASN A 108 -11.81 -5.01 6.91
C ASN A 108 -12.66 -4.21 7.91
N ASN A 109 -12.51 -4.47 9.21
CA ASN A 109 -13.18 -3.69 10.25
C ASN A 109 -12.65 -2.25 10.29
N PHE A 110 -11.34 -2.05 10.15
CA PHE A 110 -10.74 -0.73 10.01
C PHE A 110 -11.30 0.02 8.80
N MET A 111 -11.36 -0.62 7.62
CA MET A 111 -11.92 -0.02 6.40
C MET A 111 -13.38 0.41 6.58
N LEU A 112 -14.22 -0.47 7.14
CA LEU A 112 -15.63 -0.15 7.43
C LEU A 112 -15.77 0.94 8.48
N GLY A 113 -14.97 0.89 9.54
CA GLY A 113 -14.97 1.87 10.62
C GLY A 113 -14.60 3.26 10.10
N VAL A 114 -13.52 3.37 9.34
CA VAL A 114 -13.11 4.63 8.69
C VAL A 114 -14.19 5.13 7.74
N CYS A 115 -14.78 4.28 6.90
CA CYS A 115 -15.84 4.71 6.00
C CYS A 115 -17.07 5.23 6.77
N LYS A 116 -17.51 4.53 7.82
CA LYS A 116 -18.63 4.96 8.66
C LYS A 116 -18.35 6.32 9.31
N LEU A 117 -17.20 6.45 9.97
CA LEU A 117 -16.82 7.68 10.67
C LEU A 117 -16.62 8.86 9.71
N ALA A 118 -16.08 8.60 8.51
CA ALA A 118 -15.95 9.60 7.46
C ALA A 118 -17.31 10.12 6.99
N LEU A 119 -18.31 9.24 6.79
CA LEU A 119 -19.66 9.63 6.38
C LEU A 119 -20.43 10.40 7.47
N GLU A 120 -20.14 10.11 8.75
CA GLU A 120 -20.74 10.79 9.90
C GLU A 120 -20.12 12.19 10.16
N ALA A 121 -18.97 12.50 9.57
CA ALA A 121 -18.30 13.78 9.75
C ALA A 121 -19.13 14.93 9.17
N GLU A 122 -19.05 16.13 9.78
CA GLU A 122 -19.77 17.30 9.29
C GLU A 122 -19.29 17.69 7.89
N GLY A 123 -17.97 17.63 7.67
CA GLY A 123 -17.39 17.86 6.36
C GLY A 123 -17.94 16.96 5.25
N ALA A 124 -18.39 15.73 5.56
CA ALA A 124 -18.98 14.84 4.55
C ALA A 124 -20.32 15.35 4.01
N LYS A 125 -21.09 16.08 4.81
CA LYS A 125 -22.37 16.66 4.37
C LYS A 125 -22.18 17.69 3.27
N ARG A 126 -21.00 18.33 3.20
CA ARG A 126 -20.65 19.29 2.14
C ARG A 126 -20.68 18.66 0.75
N LEU A 127 -20.55 17.34 0.62
CA LEU A 127 -20.73 16.64 -0.65
C LEU A 127 -22.12 16.91 -1.27
N TYR A 128 -23.15 16.99 -0.44
CA TYR A 128 -24.54 17.21 -0.86
C TYR A 128 -24.89 18.70 -1.01
N GLU A 129 -24.04 19.62 -0.52
CA GLU A 129 -24.19 21.06 -0.73
C GLU A 129 -23.85 21.46 -2.18
N TYR A 130 -22.98 20.69 -2.84
CA TYR A 130 -22.68 20.89 -4.26
C TYR A 130 -23.86 20.45 -5.13
N PRO A 131 -24.23 21.23 -6.17
CA PRO A 131 -25.31 20.87 -7.07
C PRO A 131 -24.90 19.67 -7.95
N GLU A 132 -25.88 18.93 -8.48
CA GLU A 132 -25.59 17.73 -9.30
C GLU A 132 -24.81 18.06 -10.58
N ASP A 133 -24.92 19.28 -11.08
CA ASP A 133 -24.21 19.82 -12.24
C ASP A 133 -22.93 20.60 -11.85
N PHE A 134 -22.34 20.33 -10.69
CA PHE A 134 -21.10 20.98 -10.21
C PHE A 134 -19.91 20.90 -11.18
N GLY A 135 -19.96 20.03 -12.18
CA GLY A 135 -18.94 19.94 -13.23
C GLY A 135 -17.68 19.21 -12.75
N VAL A 136 -17.86 18.02 -12.18
CA VAL A 136 -16.75 17.13 -11.77
C VAL A 136 -16.24 16.37 -12.99
N ASP A 137 -15.00 16.63 -13.38
CA ASP A 137 -14.36 16.00 -14.54
C ASP A 137 -13.71 14.65 -14.20
N LEU A 138 -13.32 14.46 -12.93
CA LEU A 138 -12.65 13.25 -12.46
C LEU A 138 -12.89 13.03 -10.96
N ILE A 139 -13.11 11.78 -10.58
CA ILE A 139 -13.10 11.34 -9.19
C ILE A 139 -11.83 10.54 -8.92
N MET A 140 -11.13 10.91 -7.85
CA MET A 140 -9.97 10.19 -7.34
C MET A 140 -10.24 9.73 -5.91
N TYR A 141 -9.76 8.55 -5.53
CA TYR A 141 -9.91 8.08 -4.15
C TYR A 141 -8.79 7.13 -3.74
N ASP A 142 -8.36 7.23 -2.47
CA ASP A 142 -7.47 6.23 -1.88
C ASP A 142 -8.29 4.97 -1.57
N TYR A 143 -8.14 3.94 -2.40
CA TYR A 143 -9.01 2.77 -2.37
C TYR A 143 -8.74 1.85 -1.16
N PHE A 144 -7.70 2.12 -0.35
CA PHE A 144 -7.37 1.28 0.81
C PHE A 144 -8.53 1.21 1.83
N THR A 145 -9.30 2.28 2.02
CA THR A 145 -10.52 2.27 2.87
C THR A 145 -11.83 2.24 2.08
N GLY A 146 -11.77 1.68 0.86
CA GLY A 146 -12.92 1.37 0.03
C GLY A 146 -13.42 2.53 -0.84
N PRO A 147 -14.41 2.25 -1.70
CA PRO A 147 -14.99 3.26 -2.59
C PRO A 147 -15.85 4.30 -1.83
N CYS A 148 -16.32 3.98 -0.62
CA CYS A 148 -16.97 4.86 0.37
C CYS A 148 -17.66 6.12 -0.21
N MET A 149 -17.18 7.32 0.14
CA MET A 149 -17.71 8.60 -0.36
C MET A 149 -17.54 8.78 -1.87
N ALA A 150 -16.51 8.17 -2.48
CA ALA A 150 -16.28 8.25 -3.91
C ALA A 150 -17.39 7.58 -4.72
N ALA A 151 -17.97 6.47 -4.23
CA ALA A 151 -19.13 5.84 -4.87
C ALA A 151 -20.38 6.74 -4.81
N LEU A 152 -20.64 7.40 -3.67
CA LEU A 152 -21.74 8.36 -3.54
C LEU A 152 -21.57 9.54 -4.50
N ALA A 153 -20.36 10.11 -4.55
CA ALA A 153 -20.05 11.21 -5.45
C ALA A 153 -20.17 10.81 -6.92
N HIS A 154 -19.68 9.62 -7.29
CA HIS A 154 -19.78 9.11 -8.65
C HIS A 154 -21.24 8.93 -9.08
N HIS A 155 -22.09 8.39 -8.20
CA HIS A 155 -23.51 8.29 -8.50
C HIS A 155 -24.18 9.67 -8.62
N ARG A 156 -23.88 10.58 -7.68
CA ARG A 156 -24.48 11.91 -7.59
C ARG A 156 -24.16 12.82 -8.78
N PHE A 157 -22.91 12.83 -9.24
CA PHE A 157 -22.43 13.77 -10.26
C PHE A 157 -22.47 13.20 -11.68
N GLY A 158 -23.35 12.23 -11.95
CA GLY A 158 -23.54 11.70 -13.31
C GLY A 158 -22.41 10.80 -13.81
N LYS A 159 -21.78 10.04 -12.92
CA LYS A 159 -20.71 9.07 -13.20
C LYS A 159 -19.43 9.63 -13.87
N PRO A 160 -18.74 10.62 -13.27
CA PRO A 160 -17.42 11.04 -13.74
C PRO A 160 -16.43 9.85 -13.78
N PRO A 161 -15.42 9.88 -14.68
CA PRO A 161 -14.38 8.85 -14.71
C PRO A 161 -13.66 8.75 -13.36
N VAL A 162 -13.18 7.55 -13.05
CA VAL A 162 -12.62 7.23 -11.73
C VAL A 162 -11.18 6.75 -11.85
N VAL A 163 -10.29 7.34 -11.04
CA VAL A 163 -8.93 6.85 -10.81
C VAL A 163 -8.79 6.43 -9.35
N ALA A 164 -8.44 5.16 -9.13
CA ALA A 164 -8.14 4.65 -7.81
C ALA A 164 -6.66 4.84 -7.52
N VAL A 165 -6.31 5.23 -6.30
CA VAL A 165 -4.91 5.38 -5.88
C VAL A 165 -4.68 4.68 -4.54
N THR A 166 -3.44 4.36 -4.20
CA THR A 166 -3.13 4.01 -2.82
C THR A 166 -1.66 4.21 -2.49
N ALA A 167 -1.38 4.63 -1.26
CA ALA A 167 -0.04 4.67 -0.69
C ALA A 167 0.49 3.29 -0.27
N TYR A 168 -0.30 2.23 -0.40
CA TYR A 168 0.00 0.87 0.05
C TYR A 168 0.53 -0.04 -1.07
N HIS A 169 1.30 -1.08 -0.73
CA HIS A 169 1.77 -2.09 -1.69
C HIS A 169 1.20 -3.46 -1.35
N GLY A 170 0.16 -3.83 -2.08
CA GLY A 170 -0.34 -5.20 -2.15
C GLY A 170 -1.18 -5.31 -3.40
N LEU A 171 -0.67 -5.92 -4.46
CA LEU A 171 -1.47 -6.06 -5.69
C LEU A 171 -2.77 -6.82 -5.41
N SER A 172 -2.74 -7.74 -4.43
CA SER A 172 -3.92 -8.43 -3.90
C SER A 172 -5.03 -7.47 -3.47
N THR A 173 -4.70 -6.34 -2.83
CA THR A 173 -5.70 -5.38 -2.36
C THR A 173 -6.37 -4.65 -3.52
N SER A 174 -5.76 -4.61 -4.71
CA SER A 174 -6.36 -4.02 -5.92
C SER A 174 -7.20 -5.02 -6.73
N SER A 175 -7.19 -6.32 -6.44
CA SER A 175 -7.71 -7.37 -7.35
C SER A 175 -9.18 -7.21 -7.73
N HIS A 176 -9.97 -6.61 -6.83
CA HIS A 176 -11.40 -6.36 -6.97
C HIS A 176 -11.74 -5.12 -7.83
N ILE A 177 -10.79 -4.18 -7.99
CA ILE A 177 -10.92 -2.98 -8.83
C ILE A 177 -10.16 -3.12 -10.14
N SER A 178 -8.99 -3.76 -10.13
CA SER A 178 -8.14 -3.94 -11.32
C SER A 178 -8.49 -5.19 -12.12
N GLY A 179 -9.15 -6.16 -11.49
CA GLY A 179 -9.36 -7.49 -12.07
C GLY A 179 -8.13 -8.40 -12.04
N ALA A 180 -7.05 -7.97 -11.37
CA ALA A 180 -5.82 -8.76 -11.21
C ALA A 180 -6.05 -10.10 -10.49
N PHE A 181 -5.14 -11.04 -10.70
CA PHE A 181 -5.14 -12.36 -10.07
C PHE A 181 -4.25 -12.38 -8.83
N HIS A 182 -4.60 -13.23 -7.86
CA HIS A 182 -3.70 -13.55 -6.76
C HIS A 182 -2.73 -14.67 -7.17
N TYR A 183 -1.45 -14.33 -7.32
CA TYR A 183 -0.39 -15.32 -7.57
C TYR A 183 0.16 -15.88 -6.25
N SER A 184 -0.69 -16.62 -5.52
CA SER A 184 -0.43 -17.11 -4.16
C SER A 184 0.84 -17.95 -3.99
N ALA A 185 1.37 -18.53 -5.07
CA ALA A 185 2.60 -19.31 -5.03
C ALA A 185 3.87 -18.44 -5.14
N LEU A 186 3.74 -17.20 -5.62
CA LEU A 186 4.85 -16.30 -5.96
C LEU A 186 5.11 -15.27 -4.87
N VAL A 187 4.06 -14.58 -4.41
CA VAL A 187 4.18 -13.48 -3.44
C VAL A 187 3.39 -13.80 -2.17
N PRO A 188 4.02 -13.72 -0.98
CA PRO A 188 3.30 -13.80 0.29
C PRO A 188 2.21 -12.74 0.38
N ASN A 189 1.05 -13.11 0.93
CA ASN A 189 -0.01 -12.18 1.27
C ASN A 189 0.54 -11.11 2.23
N HIS A 190 0.04 -9.87 2.11
CA HIS A 190 0.53 -8.73 2.90
C HIS A 190 0.26 -8.85 4.41
N ALA A 191 -0.62 -9.76 4.85
CA ALA A 191 -0.80 -10.13 6.26
C ALA A 191 0.07 -11.32 6.71
N TYR A 192 0.83 -11.95 5.80
CA TYR A 192 1.59 -13.16 6.08
C TYR A 192 3.10 -12.92 6.10
N ASP A 193 3.71 -13.09 7.27
CA ASP A 193 5.16 -13.11 7.43
C ASP A 193 5.77 -14.39 6.82
N ALA A 194 6.18 -14.28 5.56
CA ALA A 194 6.96 -15.27 4.84
C ALA A 194 7.98 -14.60 3.93
N MET A 195 9.04 -15.33 3.60
CA MET A 195 10.00 -14.95 2.55
C MET A 195 9.39 -15.25 1.16
N GLU A 196 9.97 -14.67 0.11
CA GLU A 196 9.57 -14.95 -1.29
C GLU A 196 9.67 -16.43 -1.64
N GLU A 197 10.77 -17.07 -1.25
CA GLU A 197 10.97 -18.52 -1.40
C GLU A 197 10.17 -19.30 -0.35
N MET A 198 8.87 -19.43 -0.60
CA MET A 198 7.95 -20.19 0.25
C MET A 198 8.07 -21.71 0.01
N THR A 199 8.16 -22.47 1.10
CA THR A 199 7.98 -23.94 1.09
C THR A 199 6.57 -24.34 0.66
N TYR A 200 6.33 -25.62 0.36
CA TYR A 200 5.00 -26.12 0.01
C TYR A 200 3.94 -25.76 1.05
N CYS A 201 4.21 -25.98 2.35
CA CYS A 201 3.27 -25.67 3.42
C CYS A 201 2.99 -24.16 3.53
N GLN A 202 4.01 -23.32 3.33
CA GLN A 202 3.84 -21.87 3.30
C GLN A 202 3.01 -21.43 2.09
N ARG A 203 3.25 -21.99 0.90
CA ARG A 203 2.43 -21.71 -0.30
C ARG A 203 0.99 -22.17 -0.12
N PHE A 204 0.75 -23.33 0.47
CA PHE A 204 -0.59 -23.82 0.77
C PHE A 204 -1.33 -22.89 1.74
N LYS A 205 -0.69 -22.48 2.83
CA LYS A 205 -1.25 -21.50 3.78
C LYS A 205 -1.51 -20.14 3.11
N ASN A 206 -0.59 -19.67 2.27
CA ASN A 206 -0.72 -18.41 1.55
C ASN A 206 -1.91 -18.43 0.57
N LEU A 207 -2.12 -19.56 -0.12
CA LEU A 207 -3.31 -19.78 -0.94
C LEU A 207 -4.59 -19.66 -0.12
N LEU A 208 -4.66 -20.32 1.04
CA LEU A 208 -5.83 -20.23 1.92
C LEU A 208 -6.07 -18.80 2.42
N LEU A 209 -5.01 -18.03 2.70
CA LEU A 209 -5.11 -16.63 3.11
C LEU A 209 -5.68 -15.74 1.99
N ASN A 210 -5.18 -15.87 0.76
CA ASN A 210 -5.72 -15.10 -0.37
C ASN A 210 -7.19 -15.46 -0.68
N ILE A 211 -7.56 -16.74 -0.57
CA ILE A 211 -8.97 -17.17 -0.69
C ILE A 211 -9.81 -16.56 0.44
N TRP A 212 -9.31 -16.59 1.67
CA TRP A 212 -10.00 -16.02 2.82
C TRP A 212 -10.21 -14.50 2.68
N GLU A 213 -9.21 -13.75 2.22
CA GLU A 213 -9.31 -12.32 1.95
C GLU A 213 -10.40 -12.01 0.91
N ASP A 214 -10.42 -12.74 -0.22
CA ASP A 214 -11.42 -12.57 -1.28
C ASP A 214 -12.84 -12.91 -0.78
N LEU A 215 -12.99 -13.96 0.04
CA LEU A 215 -14.28 -14.30 0.67
C LEU A 215 -14.73 -13.23 1.66
N LEU A 216 -13.83 -12.74 2.53
CA LEU A 216 -14.12 -11.66 3.46
C LEU A 216 -14.53 -10.38 2.71
N GLN A 217 -13.87 -10.07 1.59
CA GLN A 217 -14.22 -8.91 0.80
C GLN A 217 -15.64 -9.03 0.21
N ARG A 218 -15.94 -10.17 -0.44
CA ARG A 218 -17.23 -10.41 -1.12
C ARG A 218 -18.41 -10.58 -0.19
N HIS A 219 -18.23 -11.30 0.90
CA HIS A 219 -19.34 -11.73 1.75
C HIS A 219 -19.46 -10.92 3.05
N ASN A 220 -18.51 -10.03 3.34
CA ASN A 220 -18.53 -9.20 4.54
C ASN A 220 -18.34 -7.71 4.20
N LEU A 221 -17.20 -7.32 3.62
CA LEU A 221 -16.86 -5.91 3.39
C LEU A 221 -17.82 -5.22 2.40
N ILE A 222 -18.02 -5.79 1.21
CA ILE A 222 -18.89 -5.20 0.16
C ILE A 222 -20.35 -5.09 0.63
N PRO A 223 -21.02 -6.15 1.14
CA PRO A 223 -22.39 -6.05 1.60
C PRO A 223 -22.61 -5.01 2.71
N LYS A 224 -21.69 -4.94 3.68
CA LYS A 224 -21.76 -3.93 4.76
C LYS A 224 -21.52 -2.52 4.24
N THR A 225 -20.61 -2.35 3.29
CA THR A 225 -20.39 -1.05 2.64
C THR A 225 -21.64 -0.60 1.89
N ASN A 226 -22.27 -1.48 1.10
CA ASN A 226 -23.54 -1.18 0.44
C ASN A 226 -24.64 -0.80 1.44
N GLN A 227 -24.79 -1.57 2.53
CA GLN A 227 -25.77 -1.28 3.57
C GLN A 227 -25.54 0.10 4.21
N LEU A 228 -24.28 0.46 4.45
CA LEU A 228 -23.91 1.75 5.01
C LEU A 228 -24.21 2.90 4.04
N LEU A 229 -23.74 2.81 2.80
CA LEU A 229 -23.91 3.88 1.82
C LEU A 229 -25.39 4.11 1.43
N ARG A 230 -26.21 3.05 1.42
CA ARG A 230 -27.66 3.16 1.15
C ARG A 230 -28.46 3.85 2.25
N GLN A 231 -27.86 4.10 3.42
CA GLN A 231 -28.47 4.98 4.43
C GLN A 231 -28.41 6.45 4.01
N TYR A 232 -27.45 6.81 3.15
CA TYR A 232 -27.26 8.17 2.64
C TYR A 232 -27.88 8.34 1.24
N ASP A 233 -27.79 7.31 0.39
CA ASP A 233 -28.47 7.26 -0.90
C ASP A 233 -29.11 5.88 -1.13
N PRO A 234 -30.41 5.71 -0.87
CA PRO A 234 -31.12 4.45 -1.07
C PRO A 234 -31.09 3.92 -2.51
N THR A 235 -30.83 4.78 -3.50
CA THR A 235 -30.80 4.43 -4.91
C THR A 235 -29.42 3.97 -5.39
N LEU A 236 -28.39 4.07 -4.52
CA LEU A 236 -27.03 3.72 -4.88
C LEU A 236 -26.91 2.25 -5.35
N PRO A 237 -26.34 2.03 -6.54
CA PRO A 237 -26.04 0.69 -7.03
C PRO A 237 -25.07 -0.07 -6.12
N ASP A 238 -24.84 -1.34 -6.43
CA ASP A 238 -23.82 -2.10 -5.72
C ASP A 238 -22.43 -1.49 -5.97
N VAL A 239 -21.62 -1.31 -4.92
CA VAL A 239 -20.28 -0.71 -5.03
C VAL A 239 -19.33 -1.50 -5.94
N THR A 240 -19.63 -2.76 -6.26
CA THR A 240 -18.89 -3.51 -7.28
C THR A 240 -19.06 -2.93 -8.68
N GLU A 241 -20.16 -2.22 -8.97
CA GLU A 241 -20.34 -1.48 -10.22
C GLU A 241 -19.36 -0.31 -10.29
N PHE A 242 -19.29 0.50 -9.23
CA PHE A 242 -18.28 1.58 -9.13
C PHE A 242 -16.85 1.05 -9.30
N ASN A 243 -16.51 -0.04 -8.62
CA ASN A 243 -15.18 -0.66 -8.73
C ASN A 243 -14.85 -1.09 -10.17
N ARG A 244 -15.84 -1.55 -10.95
CA ARG A 244 -15.67 -1.96 -12.36
C ARG A 244 -15.49 -0.77 -13.31
N GLU A 245 -15.90 0.42 -12.92
CA GLU A 245 -15.76 1.66 -13.69
C GLU A 245 -14.42 2.38 -13.44
N THR A 246 -13.59 1.88 -12.52
CA THR A 246 -12.23 2.40 -12.25
C THR A 246 -11.33 2.23 -13.48
N LYS A 247 -10.92 3.36 -14.07
CA LYS A 247 -10.15 3.41 -15.32
C LYS A 247 -8.69 2.99 -15.14
N VAL A 248 -8.06 3.56 -14.11
CA VAL A 248 -6.65 3.36 -13.77
C VAL A 248 -6.52 3.20 -12.26
N VAL A 249 -5.61 2.32 -11.84
CA VAL A 249 -5.20 2.12 -10.45
C VAL A 249 -3.75 2.55 -10.31
N LEU A 250 -3.49 3.67 -9.64
CA LEU A 250 -2.14 4.11 -9.29
C LEU A 250 -1.70 3.39 -8.01
N LEU A 251 -0.80 2.42 -8.17
CA LEU A 251 -0.32 1.58 -7.07
C LEU A 251 1.06 2.04 -6.62
N ASN A 252 1.27 2.22 -5.31
CA ASN A 252 2.58 2.55 -4.74
C ASN A 252 3.55 1.35 -4.77
N ALA A 253 3.90 0.95 -5.98
CA ALA A 253 4.65 -0.25 -6.29
C ALA A 253 5.75 0.10 -7.29
N ASN A 254 6.91 -0.52 -7.14
CA ASN A 254 7.99 -0.40 -8.13
C ASN A 254 8.56 -1.79 -8.46
N PRO A 255 8.54 -2.22 -9.73
CA PRO A 255 8.91 -3.59 -10.12
C PRO A 255 10.38 -3.95 -9.82
N VAL A 256 11.24 -2.96 -9.57
CA VAL A 256 12.68 -3.17 -9.36
C VAL A 256 13.03 -3.39 -7.89
N ILE A 257 12.27 -2.77 -6.96
CA ILE A 257 12.60 -2.74 -5.52
C ILE A 257 11.59 -3.46 -4.62
N GLN A 258 10.82 -4.40 -5.18
CA GLN A 258 9.91 -5.25 -4.42
C GLN A 258 9.82 -6.65 -5.07
N PHE A 259 9.06 -7.57 -4.48
CA PHE A 259 8.82 -8.88 -5.10
C PHE A 259 8.12 -8.74 -6.45
N THR A 260 8.59 -9.50 -7.44
CA THR A 260 8.08 -9.43 -8.80
C THR A 260 6.76 -10.19 -8.90
N GLU A 261 5.72 -9.56 -9.44
CA GLU A 261 4.44 -10.20 -9.72
C GLU A 261 3.80 -9.65 -11.01
N PRO A 262 3.00 -10.44 -11.74
CA PRO A 262 2.28 -9.96 -12.92
C PRO A 262 1.24 -8.89 -12.57
N VAL A 263 1.18 -7.82 -13.37
CA VAL A 263 0.33 -6.65 -13.13
C VAL A 263 -0.61 -6.45 -14.32
N MET A 264 -1.86 -6.05 -14.07
CA MET A 264 -2.82 -5.73 -15.13
C MET A 264 -2.47 -4.39 -15.80
N PRO A 265 -2.78 -4.19 -17.10
CA PRO A 265 -2.42 -2.95 -17.81
C PRO A 265 -3.03 -1.66 -17.21
N ASN A 266 -4.18 -1.75 -16.56
CA ASN A 266 -4.80 -0.61 -15.86
C ASN A 266 -4.18 -0.32 -14.48
N VAL A 267 -3.24 -1.12 -14.01
CA VAL A 267 -2.52 -0.88 -12.76
C VAL A 267 -1.16 -0.26 -13.09
N ILE A 268 -1.00 1.01 -12.74
CA ILE A 268 0.20 1.79 -13.06
C ILE A 268 1.09 1.86 -11.81
N PRO A 269 2.31 1.30 -11.85
CA PRO A 269 3.25 1.37 -10.74
C PRO A 269 3.83 2.78 -10.60
N VAL A 270 3.56 3.42 -9.46
CA VAL A 270 4.01 4.77 -9.11
C VAL A 270 4.78 4.77 -7.78
N GLY A 271 5.47 3.66 -7.50
CA GLY A 271 6.31 3.47 -6.32
C GLY A 271 7.36 4.56 -6.17
N GLY A 272 7.35 5.27 -5.04
CA GLY A 272 8.27 6.37 -4.75
C GLY A 272 7.79 7.77 -5.14
N LEU A 273 6.53 7.96 -5.58
CA LEU A 273 6.06 9.30 -5.98
C LEU A 273 6.16 10.36 -4.87
N GLN A 274 6.13 9.94 -3.60
CA GLN A 274 6.24 10.80 -2.44
C GLN A 274 7.67 11.32 -2.23
N ILE A 275 8.66 10.73 -2.90
CA ILE A 275 10.08 11.03 -2.78
C ILE A 275 10.39 12.26 -3.65
N ILE A 276 9.93 13.41 -3.19
CA ILE A 276 10.15 14.67 -3.88
C ILE A 276 11.57 15.21 -3.62
N LYS A 277 11.96 16.21 -4.41
CA LYS A 277 13.25 16.89 -4.26
C LYS A 277 13.45 17.36 -2.81
N PRO A 278 14.55 16.95 -2.14
CA PRO A 278 14.79 17.33 -0.76
C PRO A 278 14.83 18.84 -0.55
N LYS A 279 14.23 19.29 0.55
CA LYS A 279 14.26 20.69 1.00
C LYS A 279 15.44 20.91 1.97
N PRO A 280 15.91 22.15 2.14
CA PRO A 280 16.88 22.47 3.19
C PRO A 280 16.36 22.03 4.56
N LEU A 281 17.24 21.43 5.37
CA LEU A 281 16.90 21.02 6.72
C LEU A 281 16.66 22.25 7.61
N PRO A 282 15.74 22.15 8.58
CA PRO A 282 15.68 23.09 9.70
C PRO A 282 17.04 23.27 10.39
N ASP A 283 17.35 24.49 10.83
CA ASP A 283 18.66 24.87 11.39
C ASP A 283 19.13 23.97 12.54
N ASP A 284 18.20 23.50 13.37
CA ASP A 284 18.51 22.63 14.49
C ASP A 284 18.98 21.24 14.04
N LEU A 285 18.35 20.68 13.00
CA LEU A 285 18.77 19.40 12.40
C LEU A 285 20.07 19.56 11.61
N ALA A 286 20.23 20.67 10.88
CA ALA A 286 21.48 20.98 10.19
C ALA A 286 22.66 21.02 11.16
N LYS A 287 22.52 21.69 12.31
CA LYS A 287 23.55 21.73 13.36
C LYS A 287 23.89 20.34 13.92
N ILE A 288 22.89 19.48 14.15
CA ILE A 288 23.12 18.10 14.61
C ILE A 288 23.97 17.34 13.59
N LEU A 289 23.68 17.50 12.29
CA LEU A 289 24.45 16.87 11.23
C LEU A 289 25.87 17.45 11.13
N GLU A 290 26.04 18.76 11.22
CA GLU A 290 27.35 19.42 11.20
C GLU A 290 28.26 18.90 12.32
N GLN A 291 27.72 18.79 13.54
CA GLN A 291 28.40 18.33 14.75
C GLN A 291 28.56 16.80 14.83
N ALA A 292 27.96 16.05 13.90
CA ALA A 292 28.00 14.60 13.94
C ALA A 292 29.43 14.05 13.84
N PRO A 293 29.77 13.01 14.63
CA PRO A 293 31.08 12.36 14.61
C PRO A 293 31.38 11.70 13.25
N PRO A 294 32.64 11.27 13.00
CA PRO A 294 33.01 10.58 11.75
C PRO A 294 32.19 9.32 11.45
N GLY A 295 31.63 8.66 12.49
CA GLY A 295 30.72 7.54 12.32
C GLY A 295 29.39 7.93 11.65
N GLY A 296 29.01 9.20 11.69
CA GLY A 296 27.81 9.75 11.05
C GLY A 296 26.58 9.73 11.95
N VAL A 297 25.42 9.77 11.32
CA VAL A 297 24.10 9.85 11.94
C VAL A 297 23.30 8.58 11.66
N VAL A 298 22.68 8.05 12.69
CA VAL A 298 21.65 7.02 12.61
C VAL A 298 20.29 7.67 12.79
N LEU A 299 19.42 7.52 11.80
CA LEU A 299 18.04 7.96 11.87
C LEU A 299 17.20 6.84 12.50
N PHE A 300 16.35 7.16 13.48
CA PHE A 300 15.41 6.20 14.07
C PHE A 300 13.99 6.73 13.94
N SER A 301 13.13 6.04 13.20
CA SER A 301 11.69 6.38 13.08
C SER A 301 10.83 5.13 12.93
N LEU A 302 9.89 4.89 13.86
CA LEU A 302 8.89 3.83 13.74
C LEU A 302 7.67 4.24 12.89
N GLY A 303 7.77 5.33 12.13
CA GLY A 303 6.70 5.80 11.27
C GLY A 303 5.63 6.60 12.02
N THR A 304 4.43 6.64 11.45
CA THR A 304 3.33 7.48 11.94
C THR A 304 2.30 6.71 12.77
N ASN A 305 2.19 5.39 12.54
CA ASN A 305 1.19 4.53 13.20
C ASN A 305 1.79 3.77 14.40
N VAL A 306 3.09 3.46 14.36
CA VAL A 306 3.83 2.90 15.51
C VAL A 306 4.58 4.04 16.19
N ARG A 307 4.17 4.39 17.39
CA ARG A 307 4.72 5.50 18.18
C ARG A 307 5.81 5.01 19.10
N SER A 308 6.96 5.67 19.09
CA SER A 308 8.10 5.33 19.93
C SER A 308 7.79 5.50 21.43
N ASP A 309 6.94 6.48 21.77
CA ASP A 309 6.54 6.75 23.16
C ASP A 309 5.64 5.66 23.77
N LYS A 310 5.09 4.75 22.95
CA LYS A 310 4.23 3.64 23.37
C LYS A 310 4.94 2.29 23.49
N LEU A 311 6.26 2.21 23.25
CA LEU A 311 7.03 0.96 23.36
C LEU A 311 7.13 0.44 24.82
N GLY A 312 6.87 1.29 25.80
CA GLY A 312 7.01 0.99 27.23
C GLY A 312 8.44 1.18 27.73
N LYS A 313 8.56 1.44 29.04
CA LYS A 313 9.82 1.86 29.68
C LYS A 313 10.98 0.91 29.41
N THR A 314 10.78 -0.39 29.55
CA THR A 314 11.83 -1.41 29.37
C THR A 314 12.46 -1.35 27.97
N ARG A 315 11.65 -1.25 26.92
CA ARG A 315 12.12 -1.20 25.53
C ARG A 315 12.81 0.12 25.21
N ILE A 316 12.24 1.23 25.67
CA ILE A 316 12.83 2.56 25.49
C ILE A 316 14.20 2.62 26.19
N THR A 317 14.32 2.10 27.42
CA THR A 317 15.60 2.03 28.12
C THR A 317 16.60 1.16 27.36
N ALA A 318 16.22 -0.03 26.88
CA ALA A 318 17.13 -0.87 26.11
C ALA A 318 17.64 -0.21 24.82
N ILE A 319 16.78 0.56 24.12
CA ILE A 319 17.18 1.36 22.96
C ILE A 319 18.17 2.45 23.36
N LEU A 320 17.89 3.21 24.43
CA LEU A 320 18.78 4.27 24.91
C LEU A 320 20.14 3.73 25.33
N ASP A 321 20.16 2.60 26.05
CA ASP A 321 21.40 1.95 26.48
C ASP A 321 22.24 1.52 25.27
N ALA A 322 21.59 1.07 24.18
CA ALA A 322 22.28 0.71 22.95
C ALA A 322 22.85 1.93 22.22
N MET A 323 22.09 3.04 22.17
CA MET A 323 22.56 4.30 21.59
C MET A 323 23.72 4.91 22.39
N GLU A 324 23.65 4.87 23.71
CA GLU A 324 24.70 5.37 24.61
C GLU A 324 26.00 4.57 24.50
N ALA A 325 25.91 3.26 24.26
CA ALA A 325 27.05 2.38 24.02
C ALA A 325 27.76 2.62 22.67
N LEU A 326 27.25 3.55 21.85
CA LEU A 326 27.73 3.87 20.51
C LEU A 326 28.01 5.39 20.35
N PRO A 327 28.93 5.97 21.14
CA PRO A 327 29.25 7.40 21.09
C PRO A 327 29.87 7.85 19.77
N GLU A 328 30.33 6.92 18.92
CA GLU A 328 30.82 7.20 17.57
C GLU A 328 29.72 7.62 16.58
N TYR A 329 28.44 7.55 16.96
CA TYR A 329 27.30 7.96 16.15
C TYR A 329 26.41 8.96 16.89
N HIS A 330 25.81 9.90 16.15
CA HIS A 330 24.64 10.63 16.61
C HIS A 330 23.36 9.90 16.22
N PHE A 331 22.37 9.90 17.09
CA PHE A 331 21.05 9.32 16.85
C PHE A 331 20.01 10.42 16.79
N ILE A 332 19.28 10.51 15.67
CA ILE A 332 18.09 11.35 15.56
C ILE A 332 16.88 10.43 15.67
N TRP A 333 16.14 10.53 16.78
CA TRP A 333 15.03 9.64 17.07
C TRP A 333 13.70 10.38 17.04
N LYS A 334 12.80 9.94 16.16
CA LYS A 334 11.39 10.35 16.17
C LYS A 334 10.70 9.79 17.42
N PHE A 335 10.30 10.69 18.32
CA PHE A 335 9.70 10.34 19.61
C PHE A 335 8.62 11.37 19.97
N GLU A 336 7.40 10.89 20.21
CA GLU A 336 6.18 11.72 20.22
C GLU A 336 5.94 12.47 21.54
N SER A 337 6.64 12.08 22.62
CA SER A 337 6.45 12.61 23.97
C SER A 337 7.72 13.30 24.48
N ASP A 338 7.57 14.22 25.44
CA ASP A 338 8.71 14.84 26.12
C ASP A 338 9.16 14.04 27.35
N SER A 339 8.45 12.96 27.69
CA SER A 339 8.71 12.12 28.86
C SER A 339 9.62 10.95 28.52
N MET A 340 10.75 10.84 29.22
CA MET A 340 11.73 9.78 29.07
C MET A 340 11.90 8.96 30.37
N PRO A 341 12.17 7.65 30.29
CA PRO A 341 12.37 6.82 31.48
C PRO A 341 13.67 7.13 32.22
N ARG A 342 14.64 7.79 31.58
CA ARG A 342 15.91 8.26 32.14
C ARG A 342 16.43 9.48 31.37
N ALA A 343 17.50 10.09 31.87
CA ALA A 343 18.21 11.17 31.17
C ALA A 343 18.70 10.72 29.79
N LEU A 344 18.63 11.62 28.80
CA LEU A 344 19.06 11.34 27.44
C LEU A 344 20.60 11.27 27.35
N PRO A 345 21.15 10.26 26.65
CA PRO A 345 22.56 10.26 26.29
C PRO A 345 22.92 11.47 25.42
N PRO A 346 24.14 12.04 25.54
CA PRO A 346 24.55 13.23 24.78
C PRO A 346 24.47 13.10 23.26
N ASN A 347 24.58 11.87 22.75
CA ASN A 347 24.53 11.54 21.32
C ASN A 347 23.11 11.23 20.80
N VAL A 348 22.07 11.43 21.61
CA VAL A 348 20.66 11.16 21.23
C VAL A 348 19.86 12.46 21.16
N HIS A 349 19.23 12.70 20.01
CA HIS A 349 18.43 13.88 19.73
C HIS A 349 17.00 13.49 19.39
N LEU A 350 16.04 13.91 20.22
CA LEU A 350 14.62 13.60 20.00
C LEU A 350 13.91 14.66 19.15
N ARG A 351 12.98 14.24 18.30
CA ARG A 351 12.02 15.13 17.63
C ARG A 351 10.65 14.48 17.50
N LYS A 352 9.57 15.25 17.64
CA LYS A 352 8.20 14.74 17.45
C LYS A 352 7.89 14.45 15.98
N TRP A 353 8.49 15.20 15.07
CA TRP A 353 8.36 15.04 13.63
C TRP A 353 9.71 15.23 12.95
N LEU A 354 9.94 14.50 11.86
CA LEU A 354 11.19 14.55 11.10
C LEU A 354 10.89 14.75 9.62
N PRO A 355 11.62 15.64 8.92
CA PRO A 355 11.63 15.67 7.46
C PRO A 355 12.43 14.47 6.94
N GLN A 356 11.85 13.26 7.04
CA GLN A 356 12.54 11.98 6.86
C GLN A 356 13.24 11.87 5.50
N ASN A 357 12.53 12.17 4.41
CA ASN A 357 13.11 12.21 3.06
C ASN A 357 14.33 13.15 2.97
N ASP A 358 14.24 14.34 3.57
CA ASP A 358 15.30 15.34 3.52
C ASP A 358 16.53 14.91 4.35
N LEU A 359 16.31 14.22 5.47
CA LEU A 359 17.36 13.64 6.31
C LEU A 359 18.04 12.46 5.64
N LEU A 360 17.28 11.54 5.06
CA LEU A 360 17.83 10.38 4.34
C LEU A 360 18.67 10.79 3.13
N ALA A 361 18.35 11.94 2.50
CA ALA A 361 19.15 12.51 1.43
C ALA A 361 20.54 13.01 1.87
N GLN A 362 20.80 13.13 3.17
CA GLN A 362 22.05 13.71 3.67
C GLN A 362 23.18 12.67 3.69
N PRO A 363 24.38 13.01 3.17
CA PRO A 363 25.52 12.08 3.14
C PRO A 363 25.97 11.57 4.52
N LYS A 364 25.68 12.34 5.59
CA LYS A 364 26.02 11.96 6.96
C LYS A 364 25.04 10.98 7.58
N VAL A 365 23.83 10.80 7.04
CA VAL A 365 22.89 9.77 7.50
C VAL A 365 23.29 8.45 6.86
N ARG A 366 23.74 7.49 7.69
CA ARG A 366 24.39 6.26 7.22
C ARG A 366 23.60 4.98 7.50
N LEU A 367 22.62 5.06 8.39
CA LEU A 367 21.77 3.95 8.77
C LEU A 367 20.38 4.47 9.13
N PHE A 368 19.36 3.71 8.74
CA PHE A 368 17.98 3.97 9.13
C PHE A 368 17.40 2.82 9.93
N ILE A 369 17.07 3.08 11.20
CA ILE A 369 16.32 2.18 12.06
C ILE A 369 14.84 2.51 11.91
N THR A 370 14.03 1.56 11.46
CA THR A 370 12.64 1.80 11.08
C THR A 370 11.72 0.64 11.40
N HIS A 371 10.43 0.91 11.54
CA HIS A 371 9.39 -0.13 11.51
C HIS A 371 9.22 -0.82 10.13
N SER A 372 9.93 -0.36 9.09
CA SER A 372 9.89 -0.90 7.72
C SER A 372 8.55 -0.71 6.99
N GLY A 373 7.80 0.34 7.31
CA GLY A 373 6.66 0.76 6.47
C GLY A 373 7.11 1.09 5.04
N LEU A 374 6.21 0.92 4.07
CA LEU A 374 6.54 1.03 2.65
C LEU A 374 7.20 2.36 2.26
N LEU A 375 6.62 3.51 2.66
CA LEU A 375 7.16 4.82 2.27
C LEU A 375 8.59 5.01 2.78
N SER A 376 8.80 4.69 4.07
CA SER A 376 10.11 4.71 4.72
C SER A 376 11.13 3.80 4.01
N THR A 377 10.69 2.61 3.61
CA THR A 377 11.55 1.64 2.92
C THR A 377 11.95 2.16 1.54
N GLN A 378 11.00 2.71 0.77
CA GLN A 378 11.27 3.31 -0.53
C GLN A 378 12.20 4.53 -0.42
N GLU A 379 11.98 5.42 0.55
CA GLU A 379 12.85 6.58 0.79
C GLU A 379 14.29 6.15 1.12
N ALA A 380 14.45 5.13 1.96
CA ALA A 380 15.78 4.62 2.31
C ALA A 380 16.50 3.99 1.12
N ILE A 381 15.80 3.19 0.31
CA ILE A 381 16.35 2.62 -0.91
C ILE A 381 16.70 3.73 -1.90
N TRP A 382 15.82 4.71 -2.11
CA TRP A 382 16.05 5.83 -3.01
C TRP A 382 17.32 6.62 -2.66
N HIS A 383 17.55 6.89 -1.38
CA HIS A 383 18.72 7.63 -0.92
C HIS A 383 19.94 6.74 -0.63
N GLY A 384 19.84 5.43 -0.80
CA GLY A 384 20.98 4.53 -0.65
C GLY A 384 21.39 4.26 0.80
N VAL A 385 20.45 4.33 1.76
CA VAL A 385 20.71 4.18 3.21
C VAL A 385 20.27 2.80 3.71
N PRO A 386 21.19 1.92 4.14
CA PRO A 386 20.86 0.61 4.71
C PRO A 386 19.93 0.70 5.92
N MET A 387 19.20 -0.38 6.22
CA MET A 387 18.16 -0.36 7.26
C MET A 387 18.27 -1.46 8.32
N ILE A 388 17.81 -1.15 9.54
CA ILE A 388 17.41 -2.13 10.54
C ILE A 388 15.91 -2.01 10.77
N GLY A 389 15.19 -3.11 10.58
CA GLY A 389 13.74 -3.18 10.62
C GLY A 389 13.19 -3.75 11.93
N PHE A 390 12.19 -3.07 12.49
CA PHE A 390 11.37 -3.48 13.62
C PHE A 390 9.90 -3.61 13.19
N PRO A 391 9.55 -4.59 12.34
CA PRO A 391 8.19 -4.73 11.83
C PRO A 391 7.20 -5.11 12.94
N VAL A 392 5.97 -4.60 12.83
CA VAL A 392 4.88 -4.79 13.79
C VAL A 392 3.66 -5.43 13.13
N PHE A 393 3.22 -4.92 11.98
CA PHE A 393 2.02 -5.39 11.27
C PHE A 393 2.05 -5.01 9.78
N ALA A 394 1.03 -5.44 9.03
CA ALA A 394 0.86 -5.12 7.61
C ALA A 394 2.07 -5.50 6.76
N ASP A 395 2.37 -4.66 5.77
CA ASP A 395 3.42 -4.81 4.77
C ASP A 395 4.83 -4.76 5.38
N GLN A 396 4.97 -4.32 6.62
CA GLN A 396 6.26 -4.11 7.27
C GLN A 396 7.15 -5.37 7.27
N PHE A 397 6.55 -6.53 7.53
CA PHE A 397 7.25 -7.82 7.46
C PHE A 397 7.72 -8.14 6.04
N LYS A 398 6.84 -7.98 5.05
CA LYS A 398 7.16 -8.19 3.62
C LYS A 398 8.30 -7.28 3.17
N ASN A 399 8.26 -5.99 3.54
CA ASN A 399 9.25 -5.00 3.15
C ASN A 399 10.64 -5.30 3.72
N ILE A 400 10.75 -5.62 5.02
CA ILE A 400 12.05 -5.94 5.62
C ILE A 400 12.59 -7.29 5.13
N ASN A 401 11.72 -8.28 4.90
CA ASN A 401 12.11 -9.58 4.35
C ASN A 401 12.73 -9.40 2.94
N TYR A 402 12.16 -8.52 2.10
CA TYR A 402 12.76 -8.13 0.83
C TYR A 402 14.14 -7.49 1.01
N CYS A 403 14.26 -6.51 1.91
CA CYS A 403 15.54 -5.82 2.19
C CYS A 403 16.62 -6.79 2.68
N MET A 404 16.25 -7.78 3.51
CA MET A 404 17.16 -8.84 3.95
C MET A 404 17.61 -9.72 2.79
N ALA A 405 16.69 -10.14 1.93
CA ALA A 405 17.00 -10.95 0.75
C ALA A 405 17.95 -10.24 -0.23
N LYS A 406 17.89 -8.90 -0.29
CA LYS A 406 18.84 -8.08 -1.07
C LYS A 406 20.11 -7.70 -0.32
N GLY A 407 20.25 -8.10 0.95
CA GLY A 407 21.42 -7.78 1.77
C GLY A 407 21.58 -6.30 2.06
N VAL A 408 20.48 -5.55 2.16
CA VAL A 408 20.45 -4.11 2.46
C VAL A 408 19.78 -3.78 3.80
N GLY A 409 19.33 -4.80 4.53
CA GLY A 409 18.86 -4.62 5.89
C GLY A 409 18.91 -5.85 6.77
N LYS A 410 18.59 -5.64 8.05
CA LYS A 410 18.45 -6.66 9.10
C LYS A 410 17.12 -6.48 9.79
N ARG A 411 16.49 -7.57 10.22
CA ARG A 411 15.27 -7.53 11.02
C ARG A 411 15.58 -7.86 12.47
N LEU A 412 15.04 -7.07 13.40
CA LEU A 412 15.07 -7.30 14.84
C LEU A 412 13.64 -7.35 15.40
N SER A 413 13.50 -7.92 16.60
CA SER A 413 12.20 -8.00 17.28
C SER A 413 11.94 -6.75 18.11
N ILE A 414 10.83 -6.06 17.84
CA ILE A 414 10.37 -4.96 18.69
C ILE A 414 9.74 -5.48 19.99
N GLU A 415 9.23 -6.72 20.00
CA GLU A 415 8.66 -7.33 21.21
C GLU A 415 9.74 -7.53 22.27
N HIS A 416 10.93 -7.96 21.85
CA HIS A 416 12.07 -8.31 22.70
C HIS A 416 13.32 -7.54 22.29
N ILE A 417 13.37 -6.24 22.58
CA ILE A 417 14.57 -5.44 22.32
C ILE A 417 15.67 -5.83 23.29
N ASN A 418 16.77 -6.36 22.75
CA ASN A 418 17.99 -6.64 23.48
C ASN A 418 19.06 -5.59 23.15
N THR A 419 19.58 -4.92 24.17
CA THR A 419 20.60 -3.87 24.03
C THR A 419 21.84 -4.36 23.27
N LYS A 420 22.38 -5.52 23.65
CA LYS A 420 23.60 -6.08 23.04
C LYS A 420 23.36 -6.44 21.58
N GLU A 421 22.23 -7.09 21.28
CA GLU A 421 21.86 -7.43 19.90
C GLU A 421 21.72 -6.20 19.02
N LEU A 422 21.10 -5.12 19.52
CA LEU A 422 20.97 -3.87 18.78
C LEU A 422 22.34 -3.22 18.53
N VAL A 423 23.21 -3.16 19.54
CA VAL A 423 24.59 -2.66 19.40
C VAL A 423 25.36 -3.45 18.35
N ASP A 424 25.35 -4.78 18.46
CA ASP A 424 26.08 -5.67 17.54
C ASP A 424 25.54 -5.53 16.10
N THR A 425 24.22 -5.41 15.94
CA THR A 425 23.59 -5.25 14.63
C THR A 425 23.92 -3.89 14.00
N ILE A 426 23.89 -2.80 14.77
CA ILE A 426 24.30 -1.48 14.27
C ILE A 426 25.76 -1.52 13.82
N LYS A 427 26.66 -2.09 14.64
CA LYS A 427 28.06 -2.25 14.27
C LYS A 427 28.26 -3.10 13.02
N GLU A 428 27.54 -4.21 12.89
CA GLU A 428 27.60 -5.06 11.69
C GLU A 428 27.20 -4.30 10.43
N VAL A 429 26.03 -3.65 10.44
CA VAL A 429 25.50 -2.94 9.25
C VAL A 429 26.36 -1.74 8.89
N MET A 430 26.90 -1.03 9.88
CA MET A 430 27.75 0.14 9.68
C MET A 430 29.16 -0.21 9.20
N ALA A 431 29.72 -1.36 9.63
CA ALA A 431 31.09 -1.77 9.30
C ALA A 431 31.18 -2.58 7.99
N LYS A 432 30.18 -3.41 7.68
CA LYS A 432 30.23 -4.31 6.54
C LYS A 432 29.83 -3.60 5.24
N GLU A 433 30.81 -3.38 4.37
CA GLU A 433 30.66 -2.64 3.12
C GLU A 433 29.54 -3.17 2.21
N SER A 434 29.27 -4.48 2.24
CA SER A 434 28.24 -5.10 1.40
C SER A 434 26.86 -4.46 1.56
N TYR A 435 26.49 -4.02 2.76
CA TYR A 435 25.21 -3.33 2.98
C TYR A 435 25.12 -2.03 2.17
N ARG A 436 26.19 -1.22 2.21
CA ARG A 436 26.25 0.05 1.50
C ARG A 436 26.35 -0.14 -0.02
N THR A 437 27.15 -1.10 -0.47
CA THR A 437 27.32 -1.39 -1.90
C THR A 437 26.02 -1.94 -2.50
N ASN A 438 25.36 -2.87 -1.82
CA ASN A 438 24.06 -3.39 -2.28
C ASN A 438 22.98 -2.31 -2.27
N MET A 439 22.95 -1.46 -1.24
CA MET A 439 21.95 -0.40 -1.15
C MET A 439 22.18 0.70 -2.19
N LYS A 440 23.43 1.05 -2.49
CA LYS A 440 23.78 1.96 -3.60
C LYS A 440 23.31 1.40 -4.94
N ARG A 441 23.58 0.11 -5.21
CA ARG A 441 23.08 -0.56 -6.42
C ARG A 441 21.55 -0.50 -6.51
N MET A 442 20.84 -0.77 -5.41
CA MET A 442 19.38 -0.68 -5.39
C MET A 442 18.86 0.75 -5.60
N SER A 443 19.52 1.75 -5.02
CA SER A 443 19.23 3.18 -5.25
C SER A 443 19.35 3.54 -6.73
N GLU A 444 20.45 3.15 -7.38
CA GLU A 444 20.69 3.37 -8.80
C GLU A 444 19.59 2.73 -9.64
N LEU A 445 19.28 1.46 -9.39
CA LEU A 445 18.21 0.72 -10.08
C LEU A 445 16.82 1.32 -9.85
N PHE A 446 16.55 1.86 -8.67
CA PHE A 446 15.26 2.48 -8.38
C PHE A 446 15.11 3.84 -9.08
N ARG A 447 16.20 4.60 -9.18
CA ARG A 447 16.21 5.96 -9.75
C ARG A 447 16.34 5.96 -11.27
N ASP A 448 16.91 4.91 -11.85
CA ASP A 448 17.07 4.76 -13.30
C ASP A 448 15.74 4.36 -13.96
N GLN A 449 14.88 5.36 -14.14
CA GLN A 449 13.60 5.26 -14.81
C GLN A 449 13.45 6.44 -15.77
N PRO A 450 12.70 6.29 -16.88
CA PRO A 450 12.56 7.35 -17.89
C PRO A 450 11.92 8.64 -17.34
N GLU A 451 11.14 8.52 -16.27
CA GLU A 451 10.36 9.60 -15.68
C GLU A 451 10.23 9.37 -14.17
N HIS A 452 10.05 10.44 -13.41
CA HIS A 452 9.78 10.33 -11.98
C HIS A 452 8.39 9.70 -11.75
N PRO A 453 8.20 8.84 -10.73
CA PRO A 453 6.91 8.19 -10.48
C PRO A 453 5.73 9.17 -10.29
N LEU A 454 6.00 10.36 -9.77
CA LEU A 454 5.00 11.43 -9.64
C LEU A 454 4.56 11.99 -11.00
N ASP A 455 5.50 12.21 -11.92
CA ASP A 455 5.20 12.72 -13.27
C ASP A 455 4.42 11.67 -14.07
N ARG A 456 4.79 10.38 -13.92
CA ARG A 456 4.02 9.25 -14.45
C ARG A 456 2.58 9.27 -13.96
N ALA A 457 2.38 9.45 -12.65
CA ALA A 457 1.04 9.49 -12.05
C ALA A 457 0.18 10.61 -12.68
N VAL A 458 0.72 11.83 -12.76
CA VAL A 458 0.04 12.97 -13.38
C VAL A 458 -0.29 12.69 -14.84
N TRP A 459 0.66 12.16 -15.63
CA TRP A 459 0.43 11.86 -17.04
C TRP A 459 -0.72 10.87 -17.27
N TRP A 460 -0.80 9.82 -16.45
CA TRP A 460 -1.87 8.82 -16.54
C TRP A 460 -3.23 9.38 -16.11
N ILE A 461 -3.25 10.31 -15.15
CA ILE A 461 -4.47 11.03 -14.77
C ILE A 461 -4.95 11.92 -15.92
N ASP A 462 -4.04 12.67 -16.54
CA ASP A 462 -4.34 13.47 -17.74
C ASP A 462 -4.76 12.60 -18.92
N TRP A 463 -4.22 11.39 -19.03
CA TRP A 463 -4.66 10.42 -20.02
C TRP A 463 -6.12 10.02 -19.81
N VAL A 464 -6.55 9.77 -18.56
CA VAL A 464 -7.96 9.48 -18.25
C VAL A 464 -8.85 10.68 -18.52
N LEU A 465 -8.42 11.90 -18.15
CA LEU A 465 -9.15 13.14 -18.44
C LEU A 465 -9.34 13.37 -19.94
N ARG A 466 -8.34 13.02 -20.77
CA ARG A 466 -8.43 13.10 -22.23
C ARG A 466 -9.28 11.99 -22.86
N HIS A 467 -9.50 10.88 -22.15
CA HIS A 467 -10.21 9.70 -22.67
C HIS A 467 -11.21 9.15 -21.62
N PRO A 468 -12.19 9.95 -21.18
CA PRO A 468 -13.09 9.59 -20.07
C PRO A 468 -13.92 8.32 -20.38
N ASP A 469 -14.26 8.11 -21.65
CA ASP A 469 -15.05 6.97 -22.10
C ASP A 469 -14.23 5.71 -22.41
N SER A 470 -12.91 5.77 -22.27
CA SER A 470 -12.02 4.64 -22.61
C SER A 470 -12.32 3.39 -21.78
N THR A 471 -12.21 2.23 -22.42
CA THR A 471 -12.41 0.91 -21.80
C THR A 471 -11.29 -0.08 -22.12
N GLU A 472 -10.32 0.32 -22.93
CA GLU A 472 -9.29 -0.52 -23.53
C GLU A 472 -8.32 -1.12 -22.50
N LEU A 473 -8.13 -0.43 -21.37
CA LEU A 473 -7.32 -0.94 -20.25
C LEU A 473 -8.12 -1.82 -19.29
N LEU A 474 -9.45 -1.81 -19.38
CA LEU A 474 -10.32 -2.55 -18.48
C LEU A 474 -10.36 -4.03 -18.88
N THR A 475 -10.11 -4.89 -17.91
CA THR A 475 -10.25 -6.34 -18.10
C THR A 475 -11.69 -6.79 -17.89
N HIS A 476 -12.15 -7.77 -18.68
CA HIS A 476 -13.39 -8.50 -18.40
C HIS A 476 -13.30 -9.31 -17.09
N GLY A 477 -12.10 -9.52 -16.54
CA GLY A 477 -11.88 -10.23 -15.28
C GLY A 477 -12.57 -9.60 -14.06
N THR A 478 -12.88 -8.31 -14.08
CA THR A 478 -13.68 -7.64 -13.02
C THR A 478 -15.18 -7.97 -13.10
N ARG A 479 -15.63 -8.48 -14.26
CA ARG A 479 -17.03 -8.83 -14.53
C ARG A 479 -17.33 -10.31 -14.32
N PHE A 480 -16.30 -11.17 -14.39
CA PHE A 480 -16.49 -12.59 -14.15
C PHE A 480 -16.79 -12.91 -12.68
N HIS A 481 -17.65 -13.92 -12.50
CA HIS A 481 -17.75 -14.59 -11.20
C HIS A 481 -16.40 -15.23 -10.87
N TRP A 482 -15.96 -15.19 -9.61
CA TRP A 482 -14.62 -15.67 -9.22
C TRP A 482 -14.36 -17.13 -9.60
N PHE A 483 -15.40 -17.95 -9.53
CA PHE A 483 -15.33 -19.37 -9.89
C PHE A 483 -14.91 -19.55 -11.36
N VAL A 484 -15.38 -18.65 -12.24
CA VAL A 484 -14.99 -18.60 -13.67
C VAL A 484 -13.64 -17.92 -13.84
N LYS A 485 -13.40 -16.80 -13.13
CA LYS A 485 -12.12 -16.07 -13.17
C LYS A 485 -10.94 -17.00 -12.94
N TYR A 486 -11.02 -17.87 -11.93
CA TYR A 486 -9.97 -18.84 -11.58
C TYR A 486 -10.12 -20.20 -12.29
N SER A 487 -10.99 -20.30 -13.30
CA SER A 487 -11.24 -21.51 -14.11
C SER A 487 -11.69 -22.73 -13.31
N TYR A 488 -12.26 -22.54 -12.12
CA TYR A 488 -12.77 -23.66 -11.30
C TYR A 488 -14.00 -24.31 -11.94
N ASP A 489 -14.76 -23.56 -12.74
CA ASP A 489 -15.84 -24.07 -13.59
C ASP A 489 -15.38 -25.09 -14.63
N VAL A 490 -14.11 -25.04 -15.03
CA VAL A 490 -13.49 -26.02 -15.94
C VAL A 490 -12.75 -27.11 -15.15
N LEU A 491 -11.94 -26.72 -14.17
CA LEU A 491 -11.06 -27.64 -13.43
C LEU A 491 -11.84 -28.65 -12.58
N VAL A 492 -12.91 -28.23 -11.91
CA VAL A 492 -13.68 -29.12 -11.02
C VAL A 492 -14.37 -30.25 -11.82
N PRO A 493 -15.13 -29.98 -12.90
CA PRO A 493 -15.70 -31.05 -13.72
C PRO A 493 -14.64 -31.94 -14.38
N LEU A 494 -13.51 -31.37 -14.84
CA LEU A 494 -12.42 -32.13 -15.44
C LEU A 494 -11.81 -33.15 -14.47
N LEU A 495 -11.49 -32.71 -13.24
CA LEU A 495 -10.94 -33.58 -12.21
C LEU A 495 -11.95 -34.65 -11.76
N ALA A 496 -13.23 -34.29 -11.66
CA ALA A 496 -14.30 -35.24 -11.37
C ALA A 496 -14.41 -36.32 -12.47
N ALA A 497 -14.35 -35.93 -13.74
CA ALA A 497 -14.38 -36.86 -14.86
C ALA A 497 -13.18 -37.83 -14.84
N ILE A 498 -11.96 -37.31 -14.60
CA ILE A 498 -10.76 -38.14 -14.46
C ILE A 498 -10.91 -39.13 -13.29
N ALA A 499 -11.43 -38.68 -12.15
CA ALA A 499 -11.65 -39.53 -10.98
C ALA A 499 -12.68 -40.65 -11.26
N ILE A 500 -13.76 -40.34 -11.98
CA ILE A 500 -14.76 -41.32 -12.41
C ILE A 500 -14.13 -42.36 -13.33
N VAL A 501 -13.35 -41.95 -14.34
CA VAL A 501 -12.66 -42.89 -15.24
C VAL A 501 -11.70 -43.79 -14.47
N CYS A 502 -10.87 -43.23 -13.59
CA CYS A 502 -9.96 -44.01 -12.74
C CYS A 502 -10.72 -45.01 -11.86
N HIS A 503 -11.85 -44.59 -11.26
CA HIS A 503 -12.70 -45.46 -10.47
C HIS A 503 -13.27 -46.63 -11.29
N LEU A 504 -13.80 -46.34 -12.50
CA LEU A 504 -14.33 -47.36 -13.41
C LEU A 504 -13.24 -48.35 -13.85
N VAL A 505 -12.04 -47.86 -14.19
CA VAL A 505 -10.89 -48.73 -14.53
C VAL A 505 -10.53 -49.63 -13.34
N ILE A 506 -10.34 -49.07 -12.15
CA ILE A 506 -10.05 -49.85 -10.94
C ILE A 506 -11.16 -50.88 -10.66
N PHE A 507 -12.42 -50.50 -10.80
CA PHE A 507 -13.57 -51.38 -10.62
C PHE A 507 -13.57 -52.54 -11.62
N THR A 508 -13.36 -52.25 -12.92
CA THR A 508 -13.28 -53.29 -13.97
C THR A 508 -12.11 -54.23 -13.77
N VAL A 509 -10.90 -53.70 -13.49
CA VAL A 509 -9.71 -54.53 -13.21
C VAL A 509 -9.95 -55.41 -11.99
N ARG A 510 -10.51 -54.87 -10.91
CA ARG A 510 -10.91 -55.67 -9.74
C ARG A 510 -11.87 -56.77 -10.15
N ARG A 511 -12.94 -56.47 -10.89
CA ARG A 511 -13.89 -57.50 -11.35
C ARG A 511 -13.24 -58.58 -12.20
N VAL A 512 -12.39 -58.23 -13.17
CA VAL A 512 -11.69 -59.20 -14.02
C VAL A 512 -10.75 -60.08 -13.20
N VAL A 513 -9.94 -59.50 -12.31
CA VAL A 513 -9.00 -60.25 -11.45
C VAL A 513 -9.75 -61.15 -10.46
N PHE A 514 -10.85 -60.69 -9.86
CA PHE A 514 -11.66 -61.52 -8.97
C PHE A 514 -12.41 -62.62 -9.73
N SER A 515 -12.86 -62.35 -10.96
CA SER A 515 -13.48 -63.36 -11.84
C SER A 515 -12.50 -64.43 -12.32
N GLN A 516 -11.20 -64.11 -12.46
CA GLN A 516 -10.16 -65.08 -12.80
C GLN A 516 -9.77 -65.97 -11.61
N LYS A 517 -9.88 -65.47 -10.37
CA LYS A 517 -9.61 -66.25 -9.16
C LYS A 517 -10.72 -67.27 -8.82
N THR A 518 -11.93 -67.07 -9.32
CA THR A 518 -13.07 -67.99 -9.14
C THR A 518 -13.24 -68.99 -10.28
N ALA A 519 -12.38 -68.97 -11.31
CA ALA A 519 -12.39 -69.99 -12.36
C ALA A 519 -11.84 -71.33 -11.79
N PRO A 520 -12.59 -72.45 -11.86
CA PRO A 520 -12.15 -73.73 -11.31
C PRO A 520 -10.94 -74.27 -12.08
N LYS A 521 -9.89 -74.71 -11.36
CA LYS A 521 -8.74 -75.42 -11.95
C LYS A 521 -9.25 -76.68 -12.67
N GLY A 522 -9.14 -76.72 -13.99
CA GLY A 522 -9.53 -77.87 -14.81
C GLY A 522 -8.87 -79.17 -14.34
N VAL A 523 -9.70 -80.20 -14.14
CA VAL A 523 -9.30 -81.55 -13.76
C VAL A 523 -8.43 -82.15 -14.88
N LYS A 524 -7.18 -82.54 -14.56
CA LYS A 524 -6.36 -83.38 -15.45
C LYS A 524 -6.99 -84.78 -15.53
N GLN A 525 -7.60 -85.12 -16.67
CA GLN A 525 -7.97 -86.49 -17.00
C GLN A 525 -6.70 -87.36 -17.13
N LYS A 526 -6.57 -88.39 -16.29
CA LYS A 526 -5.68 -89.52 -16.53
C LYS A 526 -6.29 -90.38 -17.65
N ARG A 527 -5.56 -90.58 -18.75
CA ARG A 527 -5.86 -91.62 -19.73
C ARG A 527 -5.32 -92.97 -19.21
N SER A 528 -6.20 -93.96 -19.13
CA SER A 528 -5.87 -95.39 -19.10
C SER A 528 -5.58 -95.89 -20.51
#